data_AF-W6UM61-F1
#
_entry.id   AF-W6UM61-F1
#
_cell.length_a   1.000
_cell.length_b   1.000
_cell.length_c   1.000
_cell.angle_alpha   90.00
_cell.angle_beta   90.00
_cell.angle_gamma   90.00
#
_symmetry.space_group_name_H-M   'P 1'
#
loop_
_entity.id
_entity.type
_entity.pdbx_description
1 polymer ?
#
loop_
_entity_poly.entity_id
_entity_poly.type
_entity_poly.pdbx_seq_one_letter_code
_entity_poly.pdbx_strand_id
1 'polypeptide(L)'
;MVSQTDLQSRHQPRYYVFEALIGAKERSRIWDQAQFWEDAFLDAAARERDLLGLDHSSTALLERYAKLSVPERKLWDLKEDRILATLLHNLIAFMVMLKTTKQEIYNVGYRLLGRCRLGSHFSHSISNLLESIAELSGNAIDLIPSMSASIYQQAFIVTTGAKNLTTGTASILEVSSELH
;
A
#
# COMPACT_ATOMS: atom_id res chain seq x y z
N MET A 1 -50.53 -16.06 -2.88
CA MET A 1 -49.96 -15.09 -1.93
C MET A 1 -48.62 -15.61 -1.50
N VAL A 2 -47.53 -15.03 -2.04
CA VAL A 2 -46.17 -15.34 -1.60
C VAL A 2 -45.89 -14.42 -0.43
N SER A 3 -45.61 -14.99 0.74
CA SER A 3 -45.38 -14.22 1.97
C SER A 3 -44.08 -13.42 1.86
N GLN A 4 -44.10 -12.19 2.40
CA GLN A 4 -42.97 -11.25 2.48
C GLN A 4 -41.72 -11.80 3.22
N THR A 5 -41.77 -13.02 3.75
CA THR A 5 -40.67 -13.69 4.44
C THR A 5 -39.69 -14.43 3.51
N ASP A 6 -40.02 -14.66 2.24
CA ASP A 6 -39.15 -15.39 1.30
C ASP A 6 -38.13 -14.49 0.55
N LEU A 7 -38.11 -13.19 0.84
CA LEU A 7 -37.14 -12.21 0.32
C LEU A 7 -35.92 -12.02 1.24
N GLN A 8 -35.74 -12.86 2.27
CA GLN A 8 -34.45 -12.95 2.94
C GLN A 8 -33.42 -13.39 1.90
N SER A 9 -32.56 -12.44 1.53
CA SER A 9 -31.44 -12.62 0.63
C SER A 9 -30.75 -13.96 0.94
N ARG A 10 -30.83 -14.90 0.00
CA ARG A 10 -29.83 -15.97 -0.08
C ARG A 10 -28.50 -15.28 -0.37
N HIS A 11 -27.86 -14.74 0.66
CA HIS A 11 -26.45 -14.38 0.59
C HIS A 11 -25.71 -15.68 0.31
N GLN A 12 -25.36 -15.89 -0.95
CA GLN A 12 -24.38 -16.89 -1.32
C GLN A 12 -23.18 -16.71 -0.37
N PRO A 13 -22.68 -17.78 0.27
CA PRO A 13 -21.50 -17.67 1.12
C PRO A 13 -20.36 -17.07 0.30
N ARG A 14 -19.77 -15.98 0.78
CA ARG A 14 -18.57 -15.39 0.18
C ARG A 14 -17.41 -16.33 0.47
N TYR A 15 -16.83 -16.88 -0.58
CA TYR A 15 -15.61 -17.68 -0.48
C TYR A 15 -14.43 -16.78 -0.80
N TYR A 16 -13.51 -16.64 0.16
CA TYR A 16 -12.31 -15.85 -0.04
C TYR A 16 -11.16 -16.75 -0.48
N VAL A 17 -10.35 -16.27 -1.42
CA VAL A 17 -9.20 -17.04 -1.96
C VAL A 17 -8.23 -17.46 -0.85
N PHE A 18 -8.01 -16.61 0.16
CA PHE A 18 -7.13 -16.93 1.28
C PHE A 18 -7.60 -18.13 2.09
N GLU A 19 -8.91 -18.42 2.13
CA GLU A 19 -9.47 -19.57 2.86
C GLU A 19 -8.97 -20.89 2.29
N ALA A 20 -8.76 -20.97 0.98
CA ALA A 20 -8.14 -22.12 0.34
C ALA A 20 -6.66 -22.28 0.72
N LEU A 21 -5.95 -21.17 0.94
CA LEU A 21 -4.51 -21.15 1.28
C LEU A 21 -4.23 -21.52 2.75
N ILE A 22 -5.23 -21.39 3.63
CA ILE A 22 -5.20 -21.85 5.03
C ILE A 22 -5.92 -23.19 5.23
N GLY A 23 -6.33 -23.85 4.14
CA GLY A 23 -7.35 -24.89 4.09
C GLY A 23 -7.08 -26.20 4.88
N ALA A 24 -8.05 -27.11 4.79
CA ALA A 24 -8.26 -28.27 5.68
C ALA A 24 -7.13 -29.33 5.76
N LYS A 25 -6.13 -29.29 4.87
CA LYS A 25 -5.05 -30.29 4.82
C LYS A 25 -3.73 -29.87 5.47
N GLU A 26 -3.63 -28.61 5.91
CA GLU A 26 -2.55 -27.94 6.67
C GLU A 26 -2.13 -26.63 5.99
N ARG A 27 -2.01 -25.58 6.81
CA ARG A 27 -1.46 -24.28 6.42
C ARG A 27 0.03 -24.41 6.12
N SER A 28 0.49 -23.87 4.99
CA SER A 28 1.92 -23.91 4.61
C SER A 28 2.81 -23.22 5.65
N ARG A 29 3.95 -23.84 5.97
CA ARG A 29 4.98 -23.28 6.88
C ARG A 29 5.74 -22.09 6.30
N ILE A 30 5.63 -21.84 4.99
CA ILE A 30 6.31 -20.69 4.37
C ILE A 30 5.79 -19.36 4.94
N TRP A 31 4.52 -19.32 5.35
CA TRP A 31 3.91 -18.14 5.95
C TRP A 31 4.48 -17.81 7.35
N ASP A 32 5.19 -18.74 7.99
CA ASP A 32 5.91 -18.52 9.25
C ASP A 32 7.33 -17.98 9.04
N GLN A 33 7.78 -17.83 7.79
CA GLN A 33 9.13 -17.39 7.48
C GLN A 33 9.15 -15.87 7.29
N ALA A 34 9.80 -15.14 8.19
CA ALA A 34 10.05 -13.70 8.10
C ALA A 34 10.57 -13.28 6.71
N GLN A 35 11.58 -14.02 6.25
CA GLN A 35 12.31 -13.75 5.02
C GLN A 35 11.39 -13.75 3.80
N PHE A 36 10.44 -14.70 3.74
CA PHE A 36 9.49 -14.78 2.64
C PHE A 36 8.67 -13.48 2.52
N TRP A 37 8.20 -12.94 3.64
CA TRP A 37 7.41 -11.71 3.64
C TRP A 37 8.24 -10.48 3.27
N GLU A 38 9.49 -10.42 3.73
CA GLU A 38 10.41 -9.35 3.37
C GLU A 38 10.76 -9.37 1.88
N ASP A 39 11.08 -10.55 1.33
CA ASP A 39 11.40 -10.71 -0.08
C ASP A 39 10.18 -10.39 -0.96
N ALA A 40 9.00 -10.91 -0.59
CA ALA A 40 7.75 -10.62 -1.30
C ALA A 40 7.42 -9.11 -1.32
N PHE A 41 7.70 -8.40 -0.23
CA PHE A 41 7.55 -6.94 -0.18
C PHE A 41 8.53 -6.23 -1.12
N LEU A 42 9.80 -6.63 -1.12
CA LEU A 42 10.83 -6.03 -1.97
C LEU A 42 10.55 -6.28 -3.46
N ASP A 43 10.14 -7.49 -3.82
CA ASP A 43 9.74 -7.86 -5.18
C ASP A 43 8.52 -7.06 -5.65
N ALA A 44 7.51 -6.89 -4.78
CA ALA A 44 6.33 -6.09 -5.09
C ALA A 44 6.68 -4.60 -5.25
N ALA A 45 7.56 -4.07 -4.41
CA ALA A 45 8.01 -2.69 -4.49
C ALA A 45 8.83 -2.43 -5.75
N ALA A 46 9.73 -3.34 -6.14
CA ALA A 46 10.47 -3.26 -7.40
C ALA A 46 9.49 -3.22 -8.59
N ARG A 47 8.52 -4.14 -8.63
CA ARG A 47 7.52 -4.18 -9.69
C ARG A 47 6.67 -2.91 -9.78
N GLU A 48 6.17 -2.39 -8.66
CA GLU A 48 5.37 -1.16 -8.69
C GLU A 48 6.19 0.05 -9.16
N ARG A 49 7.45 0.15 -8.73
CA ARG A 49 8.37 1.20 -9.21
C ARG A 49 8.61 1.09 -10.72
N ASP A 50 8.82 -0.12 -11.24
CA ASP A 50 8.99 -0.34 -12.67
C ASP A 50 7.76 0.10 -13.46
N LEU A 51 6.56 -0.29 -13.01
CA LEU A 51 5.29 0.07 -13.65
C LEU A 51 5.04 1.58 -13.67
N LEU A 52 5.50 2.30 -12.64
CA LEU A 52 5.30 3.73 -12.49
C LEU A 52 6.49 4.57 -13.00
N GLY A 53 7.55 3.92 -13.49
CA GLY A 53 8.77 4.58 -13.97
C GLY A 53 9.57 5.29 -12.86
N LEU A 54 9.48 4.78 -11.62
CA LEU A 54 10.18 5.27 -10.44
C LEU A 54 11.41 4.40 -10.07
N ASP A 55 11.78 3.42 -10.89
CA ASP A 55 12.93 2.57 -10.59
C ASP A 55 14.26 3.34 -10.62
N HIS A 56 15.05 3.23 -9.55
CA HIS A 56 16.33 3.93 -9.36
C HIS A 56 17.55 3.11 -9.78
N SER A 57 17.36 1.90 -10.34
CA SER A 57 18.45 0.94 -10.59
C SER A 57 19.50 1.41 -11.61
N SER A 58 19.17 2.38 -12.47
CA SER A 58 20.10 2.92 -13.47
C SER A 58 20.76 4.22 -13.00
N THR A 59 22.09 4.30 -13.13
CA THR A 59 22.88 5.53 -12.90
C THR A 59 22.35 6.74 -13.68
N ALA A 60 21.81 6.52 -14.89
CA ALA A 60 21.20 7.57 -15.69
C ALA A 60 19.91 8.16 -15.06
N LEU A 61 19.21 7.37 -14.22
CA LEU A 61 17.98 7.77 -13.56
C LEU A 61 18.25 8.57 -12.29
N LEU A 62 19.35 8.27 -11.59
CA LEU A 62 19.89 9.13 -10.52
C LEU A 62 20.31 10.51 -11.05
N GLU A 63 20.93 10.57 -12.23
CA GLU A 63 21.23 11.84 -12.89
C GLU A 63 19.97 12.61 -13.28
N ARG A 64 18.90 11.92 -13.65
CA ARG A 64 17.59 12.55 -13.94
C ARG A 64 16.97 13.11 -12.66
N TYR A 65 17.02 12.38 -11.55
CA TYR A 65 16.57 12.87 -10.25
C TYR A 65 17.33 14.13 -9.81
N ALA A 66 18.65 14.18 -10.03
CA ALA A 66 19.47 15.36 -9.75
C ALA A 66 19.05 16.60 -10.57
N LYS A 67 18.49 16.39 -11.77
CA LYS A 67 18.00 17.45 -12.67
C LYS A 67 16.56 17.89 -12.39
N LEU A 68 15.82 17.19 -11.53
CA LEU A 68 14.46 17.57 -11.16
C LEU A 68 14.44 18.91 -10.41
N SER A 69 13.37 19.66 -10.56
CA SER A 69 13.08 20.81 -9.70
C SER A 69 12.73 20.35 -8.27
N VAL A 70 12.78 21.27 -7.29
CA VAL A 70 12.41 20.96 -5.90
C VAL A 70 10.98 20.39 -5.79
N PRO A 71 9.95 20.95 -6.47
CA PRO A 71 8.60 20.39 -6.45
C PRO A 71 8.51 18.99 -7.06
N GLU A 72 9.26 18.73 -8.13
CA GLU A 72 9.32 17.40 -8.76
C GLU A 72 9.94 16.37 -7.85
N ARG A 73 11.06 16.68 -7.18
CA ARG A 73 11.63 15.78 -6.18
C ARG A 73 10.63 15.45 -5.07
N LYS A 74 9.95 16.46 -4.52
CA LYS A 74 8.93 16.26 -3.49
C LYS A 74 7.77 15.38 -3.95
N LEU A 75 7.31 15.56 -5.20
CA LEU A 75 6.26 14.71 -5.76
C LEU A 75 6.75 13.27 -5.95
N TRP A 76 8.00 13.08 -6.37
CA TRP A 76 8.62 11.76 -6.49
C TRP A 76 8.72 11.06 -5.14
N ASP A 77 9.24 11.75 -4.13
CA ASP A 77 9.35 11.21 -2.76
C ASP A 77 7.96 10.84 -2.21
N LEU A 78 6.94 11.66 -2.47
CA LEU A 78 5.56 11.37 -2.06
C LEU A 78 4.98 10.13 -2.75
N LYS A 79 5.27 9.95 -4.05
CA LYS A 79 4.82 8.75 -4.79
C LYS A 79 5.50 7.50 -4.25
N GLU A 80 6.80 7.57 -4.00
CA GLU A 80 7.56 6.48 -3.40
C GLU A 80 6.99 6.08 -2.03
N ASP A 81 6.76 7.06 -1.15
CA ASP A 81 6.14 6.84 0.16
C ASP A 81 4.78 6.15 0.04
N ARG A 82 3.92 6.59 -0.89
CA ARG A 82 2.59 6.00 -1.09
C ARG A 82 2.68 4.56 -1.58
N ILE A 83 3.60 4.23 -2.49
CA ILE A 83 3.79 2.85 -2.97
C ILE A 83 4.18 1.96 -1.80
N LEU A 84 5.21 2.36 -1.05
CA LEU A 84 5.74 1.57 0.06
C LEU A 84 4.72 1.40 1.18
N ALA A 85 4.00 2.46 1.55
CA ALA A 85 2.94 2.41 2.55
C ALA A 85 1.80 1.49 2.12
N THR A 86 1.34 1.60 0.87
CA THR A 86 0.27 0.77 0.31
C THR A 86 0.65 -0.71 0.32
N LEU A 87 1.86 -1.02 -0.14
CA LEU A 87 2.38 -2.39 -0.17
C LEU A 87 2.54 -2.95 1.25
N LEU A 88 3.04 -2.16 2.19
CA LEU A 88 3.25 -2.60 3.57
C LEU A 88 1.91 -2.83 4.29
N HIS A 89 0.93 -1.96 4.09
CA HIS A 89 -0.44 -2.14 4.58
C HIS A 89 -1.03 -3.46 4.07
N ASN A 90 -0.98 -3.68 2.76
CA ASN A 90 -1.51 -4.90 2.15
C ASN A 90 -0.74 -6.15 2.57
N LEU A 91 0.58 -6.06 2.73
CA LEU A 91 1.41 -7.16 3.24
C LEU A 91 0.92 -7.58 4.63
N ILE A 92 0.74 -6.62 5.54
CA ILE A 92 0.22 -6.87 6.89
C ILE A 92 -1.18 -7.52 6.81
N ALA A 93 -2.06 -7.02 5.94
CA ALA A 93 -3.37 -7.62 5.70
C ALA A 93 -3.27 -9.09 5.26
N PHE A 94 -2.39 -9.40 4.30
CA PHE A 94 -2.16 -10.77 3.86
C PHE A 94 -1.58 -11.65 4.96
N MET A 95 -0.66 -11.15 5.79
CA MET A 95 -0.15 -11.90 6.93
C MET A 95 -1.25 -12.24 7.94
N VAL A 96 -2.19 -11.33 8.18
CA VAL A 96 -3.38 -11.58 9.04
C VAL A 96 -4.30 -12.62 8.40
N MET A 97 -4.63 -12.48 7.10
CA MET A 97 -5.48 -13.42 6.36
C MET A 97 -4.89 -14.83 6.36
N LEU A 98 -3.57 -14.95 6.14
CA LEU A 98 -2.88 -16.22 6.08
C LEU A 98 -2.60 -16.82 7.46
N LYS A 99 -2.99 -16.18 8.57
CA LYS A 99 -2.76 -16.63 9.96
C LYS A 99 -1.29 -16.70 10.37
N THR A 100 -0.46 -15.77 9.90
CA THR A 100 0.89 -15.58 10.43
C THR A 100 0.84 -15.17 11.90
N THR A 101 1.80 -15.62 12.70
CA THR A 101 1.81 -15.32 14.14
C THR A 101 1.90 -13.81 14.37
N LYS A 102 1.24 -13.33 15.44
CA LYS A 102 1.19 -11.89 15.76
C LYS A 102 2.58 -11.31 15.97
N GLN A 103 3.43 -12.05 16.70
CA GLN A 103 4.83 -11.69 16.91
C GLN A 103 5.58 -11.50 15.60
N GLU A 104 5.36 -12.40 14.63
CA GLU A 104 6.04 -12.32 13.34
C GLU A 104 5.54 -11.15 12.49
N ILE A 105 4.23 -10.85 12.56
CA ILE A 105 3.67 -9.64 11.94
C ILE A 105 4.33 -8.37 12.50
N TYR A 106 4.49 -8.28 13.82
CA TYR A 106 5.20 -7.15 14.44
C TYR A 106 6.66 -7.07 13.97
N ASN A 107 7.37 -8.22 13.97
CA ASN A 107 8.78 -8.29 13.59
C ASN A 107 9.03 -7.86 12.14
N VAL A 108 8.21 -8.33 11.20
CA VAL A 108 8.31 -7.97 9.78
C VAL A 108 7.83 -6.54 9.57
N GLY A 109 6.67 -6.18 10.13
CA GLY A 109 6.03 -4.88 9.96
C GLY A 109 6.90 -3.72 10.43
N TYR A 110 7.39 -3.76 11.68
CA TYR A 110 8.25 -2.68 12.20
C TYR A 110 9.61 -2.61 11.52
N ARG A 111 10.17 -3.75 11.11
CA ARG A 111 11.46 -3.80 10.39
C ARG A 111 11.33 -3.19 8.99
N LEU A 112 10.29 -3.54 8.24
CA LEU A 112 10.02 -2.95 6.93
C LEU A 112 9.67 -1.48 7.06
N LEU A 113 8.86 -1.09 8.05
CA LEU A 113 8.55 0.32 8.33
C LEU A 113 9.83 1.15 8.55
N GLY A 114 10.74 0.65 9.38
CA GLY A 114 12.04 1.31 9.62
C GLY A 114 12.93 1.39 8.38
N ARG A 115 12.85 0.41 7.47
CA ARG A 115 13.61 0.41 6.21
C ARG A 115 13.02 1.33 5.15
N CYS A 116 11.70 1.48 5.09
CA CYS A 116 11.03 2.30 4.10
C CYS A 116 11.26 3.80 4.31
N ARG A 117 11.55 4.24 5.55
CA ARG A 117 11.80 5.64 5.91
C ARG A 117 10.68 6.60 5.46
N LEU A 118 9.44 6.13 5.59
CA LEU A 118 8.25 6.85 5.13
C LEU A 118 8.09 8.20 5.83
N GLY A 119 7.50 9.17 5.15
CA GLY A 119 6.99 10.38 5.76
C GLY A 119 6.07 10.11 6.95
N SER A 120 6.01 11.07 7.89
CA SER A 120 5.35 10.89 9.20
C SER A 120 3.89 10.43 9.09
N HIS A 121 3.14 10.94 8.12
CA HIS A 121 1.74 10.56 7.90
C HIS A 121 1.58 9.06 7.61
N PHE A 122 2.31 8.55 6.62
CA PHE A 122 2.27 7.13 6.25
C PHE A 122 2.84 6.24 7.35
N SER A 123 3.95 6.66 7.96
CA SER A 123 4.55 5.93 9.09
C SER A 123 3.55 5.75 10.23
N HIS A 124 2.83 6.81 10.60
CA HIS A 124 1.83 6.75 11.66
C HIS A 124 0.66 5.84 11.30
N SER A 125 0.17 5.89 10.06
CA SER A 125 -0.90 4.99 9.59
C SER A 125 -0.52 3.51 9.72
N ILE A 126 0.71 3.14 9.33
CA ILE A 126 1.19 1.75 9.44
C ILE A 126 1.41 1.35 10.91
N SER A 127 1.97 2.24 11.74
CA SER A 127 2.12 1.97 13.17
C SER A 127 0.78 1.72 13.84
N ASN A 128 -0.25 2.52 13.55
CA ASN A 128 -1.59 2.33 14.12
C ASN A 128 -2.22 0.99 13.68
N LEU A 129 -2.00 0.59 12.41
CA LEU A 129 -2.42 -0.73 11.95
C LEU A 129 -1.70 -1.83 12.74
N LEU A 130 -0.38 -1.72 12.90
CA LEU A 130 0.40 -2.68 13.68
C LEU A 130 -0.10 -2.76 15.12
N GLU A 131 -0.31 -1.64 15.81
CA GLU A 131 -0.85 -1.60 17.17
C GLU A 131 -2.21 -2.31 17.31
N SER A 132 -3.00 -2.32 16.23
CA SER A 132 -4.32 -2.99 16.19
C SER A 132 -4.25 -4.50 15.93
N ILE A 133 -3.09 -5.06 15.59
CA ILE A 133 -2.94 -6.46 15.11
C ILE A 133 -3.43 -7.50 16.12
N ALA A 134 -3.38 -7.21 17.43
CA ALA A 134 -3.87 -8.12 18.46
C ALA A 134 -5.33 -8.56 18.22
N GLU A 135 -6.18 -7.66 17.74
CA GLU A 135 -7.63 -7.86 17.61
C GLU A 135 -8.06 -8.27 16.18
N LEU A 136 -7.15 -8.26 15.21
CA LEU A 136 -7.47 -8.48 13.79
C LEU A 136 -7.37 -9.96 13.40
N SER A 137 -8.28 -10.46 12.57
CA SER A 137 -8.22 -11.84 12.06
C SER A 137 -8.93 -11.98 10.71
N GLY A 138 -8.50 -12.97 9.90
CA GLY A 138 -9.11 -13.21 8.59
C GLY A 138 -9.05 -11.97 7.68
N ASN A 139 -10.18 -11.60 7.09
CA ASN A 139 -10.32 -10.45 6.18
C ASN A 139 -10.69 -9.15 6.91
N ALA A 140 -10.19 -8.93 8.13
CA ALA A 140 -10.53 -7.74 8.94
C ALA A 140 -9.83 -6.45 8.48
N ILE A 141 -8.87 -6.54 7.56
CA ILE A 141 -8.14 -5.39 7.01
C ILE A 141 -8.48 -5.28 5.53
N ASP A 142 -9.06 -4.15 5.14
CA ASP A 142 -9.35 -3.85 3.75
C ASP A 142 -8.06 -3.61 2.96
N LEU A 143 -7.99 -4.21 1.77
CA LEU A 143 -6.87 -4.02 0.86
C LEU A 143 -6.99 -2.69 0.13
N ILE A 144 -5.87 -2.00 0.01
CA ILE A 144 -5.75 -0.75 -0.74
C ILE A 144 -5.33 -1.10 -2.17
N PRO A 145 -6.01 -0.62 -3.21
CA PRO A 145 -5.59 -0.84 -4.59
C PRO A 145 -4.17 -0.32 -4.82
N SER A 146 -3.37 -1.03 -5.64
CA SER A 146 -2.03 -0.55 -5.98
C SER A 146 -2.10 0.81 -6.67
N MET A 147 -1.03 1.61 -6.57
CA MET A 147 -0.98 2.90 -7.24
C MET A 147 -0.99 2.71 -8.77
N SER A 148 -0.31 1.67 -9.28
CA SER A 148 -0.37 1.29 -10.69
C SER A 148 -1.79 0.98 -11.19
N ALA A 149 -2.65 0.42 -10.34
CA ALA A 149 -4.06 0.14 -10.65
C ALA A 149 -4.98 1.35 -10.43
N SER A 150 -4.55 2.33 -9.62
CA SER A 150 -5.32 3.51 -9.27
C SER A 150 -5.00 4.69 -10.19
N ILE A 151 -5.54 4.66 -11.40
CA ILE A 151 -5.44 5.77 -12.38
C ILE A 151 -5.91 7.11 -11.77
N TYR A 152 -6.77 7.08 -10.74
CA TYR A 152 -7.43 8.25 -10.15
C TYR A 152 -6.74 8.87 -8.92
N GLN A 153 -5.66 8.31 -8.38
CA GLN A 153 -4.90 8.88 -7.25
C GLN A 153 -3.56 9.45 -7.71
N GLN A 154 -3.59 10.24 -8.78
CA GLN A 154 -2.41 10.93 -9.29
C GLN A 154 -2.24 12.26 -8.55
N ALA A 155 -1.02 12.52 -8.09
CA ALA A 155 -0.61 13.82 -7.57
C ALA A 155 0.12 14.60 -8.67
N PHE A 156 -0.17 15.90 -8.76
CA PHE A 156 0.33 16.79 -9.81
C PHE A 156 0.96 18.04 -9.20
N ILE A 157 1.95 18.59 -9.88
CA ILE A 157 2.49 19.91 -9.55
C ILE A 157 1.62 20.95 -10.24
N VAL A 158 1.02 21.83 -9.45
CA VAL A 158 0.25 22.97 -9.94
C VAL A 158 1.11 24.21 -9.75
N THR A 159 1.40 24.89 -10.86
CA THR A 159 2.07 26.21 -10.86
C THR A 159 1.00 27.28 -11.02
N THR A 160 0.77 28.09 -9.99
CA THR A 160 -0.15 29.22 -10.08
C THR A 160 0.63 30.46 -10.55
N GLY A 161 0.41 30.86 -11.80
CA GLY A 161 1.03 32.07 -12.36
C GLY A 161 0.15 33.29 -12.13
N ALA A 162 0.57 34.23 -11.28
CA ALA A 162 0.13 35.62 -11.42
C ALA A 162 0.92 36.25 -12.58
N LYS A 163 0.20 36.85 -13.54
CA LYS A 163 0.84 37.58 -14.64
C LYS A 163 1.65 38.73 -14.04
N ASN A 164 2.96 38.62 -14.17
CA ASN A 164 4.02 39.58 -13.82
C ASN A 164 4.57 39.43 -12.38
N LEU A 165 5.89 39.17 -12.35
CA LEU A 165 6.84 39.12 -11.23
C LEU A 165 7.08 37.74 -10.58
N THR A 166 8.31 37.25 -10.80
CA THR A 166 9.15 36.33 -10.00
C THR A 166 8.50 35.09 -9.37
N THR A 167 8.91 33.93 -9.88
CA THR A 167 8.86 32.60 -9.24
C THR A 167 7.48 32.24 -8.69
N GLY A 168 6.61 31.76 -9.57
CA GLY A 168 5.30 31.21 -9.21
C GLY A 168 5.44 30.12 -8.15
N THR A 169 4.62 30.21 -7.11
CA THR A 169 4.50 29.20 -6.07
C THR A 169 3.98 27.90 -6.70
N ALA A 170 4.70 26.80 -6.48
CA ALA A 170 4.29 25.47 -6.91
C ALA A 170 3.76 24.70 -5.71
N SER A 171 2.53 24.19 -5.81
CA SER A 171 1.92 23.33 -4.81
C SER A 171 1.65 21.93 -5.38
N ILE A 172 1.67 20.92 -4.52
CA ILE A 172 1.26 19.57 -4.88
C ILE A 172 -0.24 19.48 -4.65
N LEU A 173 -0.98 19.17 -5.72
CA LEU A 173 -2.40 18.84 -5.64
C LEU A 173 -2.54 17.32 -5.71
N GLU A 174 -3.25 16.78 -4.74
CA GLU A 174 -3.62 15.38 -4.71
C GLU A 174 -5.11 15.25 -4.97
N VAL A 175 -5.48 14.41 -5.93
CA VAL A 175 -6.89 14.12 -6.21
C VAL A 175 -7.22 12.79 -5.53
N SER A 176 -8.04 12.86 -4.49
CA SER A 176 -8.62 11.69 -3.83
C SER A 176 -10.07 11.54 -4.27
N SER A 177 -10.40 10.44 -4.96
CA SER A 177 -11.80 10.03 -5.13
C SER A 177 -12.21 9.28 -3.86
N GLU A 178 -13.08 9.87 -3.04
CA GLU A 178 -13.82 9.11 -2.04
C GLU A 178 -14.80 8.19 -2.78
N LEU A 179 -14.45 6.91 -2.91
CA LEU A 179 -15.43 5.89 -3.27
C LEU A 179 -16.29 5.66 -2.02
N HIS A 180 -17.50 6.22 -2.02
CA HIS A 180 -18.58 5.92 -1.07
C HIS A 180 -19.07 4.48 -1.23
#